data_AF-A0A7V1N323-F1
#
_entry.id   AF-A0A7V1N323-F1
#
_cell.length_a   1.000
_cell.length_b   1.000
_cell.length_c   1.000
_cell.angle_alpha   90.00
_cell.angle_beta   90.00
_cell.angle_gamma   90.00
#
_symmetry.space_group_name_H-M   'P 1'
#
loop_
_entity.id
_entity.type
_entity.pdbx_description
1 polymer ?
#
loop_
_entity_poly.entity_id
_entity_poly.type
_entity_poly.pdbx_seq_one_letter_code
_entity_poly.pdbx_strand_id
1 'polypeptide(L)'
;MPEEKGPKPLLSGVIYGECVYWITLIGMLIGIIGMVLYFFGGKHFFDAETVISGLLSGKSATVIWQEAAGRESLHGHWYLHQLSYSDAIAMLGIGICCLSAVVGV
;
A
#
# COMPACT_ATOMS: atom_id res chain seq x y z
N MET A 1 -4.52 10.43 -45.40
CA MET A 1 -5.62 9.93 -44.53
C MET A 1 -5.80 11.00 -43.46
N PRO A 2 -6.97 11.65 -43.35
CA PRO A 2 -7.16 12.64 -42.30
C PRO A 2 -7.07 11.95 -40.94
N GLU A 3 -6.21 12.44 -40.05
CA GLU A 3 -6.17 12.03 -38.65
C GLU A 3 -7.53 12.28 -38.03
N GLU A 4 -8.27 11.20 -37.76
CA GLU A 4 -9.49 11.26 -36.98
C GLU A 4 -9.09 11.57 -35.54
N LYS A 5 -9.04 12.86 -35.20
CA LYS A 5 -8.84 13.33 -33.83
C LYS A 5 -10.05 12.86 -33.03
N GLY A 6 -9.87 11.81 -32.25
CA GLY A 6 -10.84 11.34 -31.28
C GLY A 6 -11.37 12.48 -30.41
N PRO A 7 -12.54 12.31 -29.79
CA PRO A 7 -13.17 13.36 -29.00
C PRO A 7 -12.19 13.92 -27.96
N LYS A 8 -12.07 15.26 -27.91
CA LYS A 8 -11.22 15.91 -26.90
C LYS A 8 -11.72 15.52 -25.51
N PRO A 9 -10.84 15.08 -24.60
CA PRO A 9 -11.23 14.76 -23.24
C PRO A 9 -11.82 16.00 -22.57
N LEU A 10 -12.82 15.79 -21.71
CA LEU A 10 -13.38 16.85 -20.87
C LEU A 10 -12.27 17.39 -19.96
N LEU A 11 -12.23 18.72 -19.78
CA LEU A 11 -11.24 19.39 -18.93
C LEU A 11 -11.22 18.80 -17.50
N SER A 12 -12.40 18.41 -16.98
CA SER A 12 -12.55 17.74 -15.69
C SER A 12 -11.82 16.40 -15.63
N GLY A 13 -11.86 15.60 -16.70
CA GLY A 13 -11.16 14.32 -16.77
C GLY A 13 -9.64 14.48 -16.81
N VAL A 14 -9.14 15.55 -17.44
CA VAL A 14 -7.70 15.86 -17.47
C VAL A 14 -7.20 16.25 -16.08
N ILE A 15 -7.87 17.21 -15.41
CA ILE A 15 -7.49 17.67 -14.06
C ILE A 15 -7.54 16.52 -13.07
N TYR A 16 -8.58 15.71 -13.17
CA TYR A 16 -8.75 14.53 -12.33
C TYR A 16 -7.65 13.49 -12.54
N GLY A 17 -7.34 13.16 -13.79
CA GLY A 17 -6.28 12.21 -14.12
C GLY A 17 -4.92 12.70 -13.61
N GLU A 18 -4.68 14.00 -13.66
CA GLU A 18 -3.48 14.61 -13.10
C GLU A 18 -3.42 14.49 -11.57
N CYS A 19 -4.51 14.76 -10.87
CA CYS A 19 -4.60 14.55 -9.41
C CYS A 19 -4.33 13.09 -9.03
N VAL A 20 -5.00 12.13 -9.70
CA VAL A 20 -4.82 10.69 -9.46
C VAL A 20 -3.37 10.30 -9.71
N TYR A 21 -2.78 10.74 -10.84
CA TYR A 21 -1.39 10.48 -11.19
C TYR A 21 -0.42 10.90 -10.09
N TRP A 22 -0.57 12.12 -9.56
CA TRP A 22 0.31 12.60 -8.49
C TRP A 22 0.14 11.83 -7.18
N ILE A 23 -1.10 11.49 -6.80
CA ILE A 23 -1.35 10.68 -5.59
C ILE A 23 -0.72 9.30 -5.73
N THR A 24 -0.91 8.64 -6.88
CA THR A 24 -0.31 7.33 -7.15
C THR A 24 1.22 7.40 -7.13
N LEU A 25 1.81 8.44 -7.72
CA LEU A 25 3.25 8.62 -7.77
C LEU A 25 3.85 8.80 -6.37
N ILE A 26 3.20 9.59 -5.51
CA ILE A 26 3.60 9.77 -4.11
C ILE A 26 3.47 8.45 -3.34
N GLY A 27 2.35 7.75 -3.47
CA GLY A 27 2.14 6.45 -2.82
C GLY A 27 3.18 5.41 -3.23
N MET A 28 3.49 5.36 -4.53
CA MET A 28 4.52 4.47 -5.07
C MET A 28 5.91 4.79 -4.52
N LEU A 29 6.30 6.06 -4.46
CA LEU A 29 7.59 6.46 -3.90
C LEU A 29 7.72 6.06 -2.42
N ILE A 30 6.67 6.30 -1.63
CA ILE A 30 6.62 5.90 -0.21
C ILE A 30 6.74 4.37 -0.09
N GLY A 31 6.01 3.62 -0.92
CA GLY A 31 6.05 2.17 -0.96
C GLY A 31 7.46 1.63 -1.27
N ILE A 32 8.11 2.20 -2.29
CA ILE A 32 9.49 1.84 -2.68
C ILE A 32 10.45 2.11 -1.52
N ILE A 33 10.35 3.27 -0.87
CA ILE A 33 11.20 3.60 0.29
C ILE A 33 11.02 2.57 1.40
N GLY A 34 9.77 2.22 1.75
CA GLY A 34 9.47 1.20 2.75
C GLY A 34 10.09 -0.15 2.40
N MET A 35 9.95 -0.60 1.16
CA MET A 35 10.52 -1.86 0.68
C MET A 35 12.06 -1.85 0.66
N VAL A 36 12.68 -0.75 0.25
CA VAL A 36 14.13 -0.60 0.32
C VAL A 36 14.60 -0.71 1.77
N LEU A 37 13.95 0.01 2.70
CA LEU A 37 14.28 -0.08 4.13
C LEU A 37 14.11 -1.51 4.65
N TYR A 38 13.07 -2.22 4.22
CA TYR A 38 12.84 -3.61 4.59
C TYR A 38 13.99 -4.52 4.14
N PHE A 39 14.41 -4.43 2.87
CA PHE A 39 15.50 -5.25 2.34
C PHE A 39 16.89 -4.93 2.93
N PHE A 40 17.11 -3.68 3.36
CA PHE A 40 18.34 -3.27 4.02
C PHE A 40 18.38 -3.60 5.54
N GLY A 41 17.47 -4.46 6.01
CA GLY A 41 17.45 -4.90 7.41
C GLY A 41 16.82 -3.88 8.36
N GLY A 42 15.95 -3.01 7.85
CA GLY A 42 15.12 -2.14 8.67
C GLY A 42 14.22 -2.94 9.61
N LYS A 43 13.76 -2.28 10.68
CA LYS A 43 12.82 -2.91 11.62
C LYS A 43 11.55 -3.30 10.88
N HIS A 44 11.09 -4.53 11.07
CA HIS A 44 9.83 -5.04 10.53
C HIS A 44 8.87 -5.31 11.68
N PHE A 45 7.60 -4.95 11.50
CA PHE A 45 6.56 -5.14 12.50
C PHE A 45 6.09 -6.59 12.52
N PHE A 46 6.01 -7.24 11.37
CA PHE A 46 5.71 -8.67 11.24
C PHE A 46 6.93 -9.51 10.92
N ASP A 47 6.95 -10.72 11.44
CA ASP A 47 7.77 -11.79 10.87
C ASP A 47 7.09 -12.40 9.63
N ALA A 48 7.74 -12.28 8.47
CA ALA A 48 7.18 -12.72 7.19
C ALA A 48 7.02 -14.25 7.11
N GLU A 49 7.93 -15.00 7.72
CA GLU A 49 7.89 -16.46 7.73
C GLU A 49 6.67 -16.95 8.52
N THR A 50 6.44 -16.37 9.71
CA THR A 50 5.27 -16.66 10.54
C THR A 50 3.97 -16.30 9.84
N VAL A 51 3.90 -15.14 9.16
CA VAL A 51 2.70 -14.74 8.40
C VAL A 51 2.40 -15.73 7.29
N ILE A 52 3.38 -16.07 6.45
CA ILE A 52 3.18 -16.96 5.29
C ILE A 52 2.85 -18.38 5.76
N SER A 53 3.58 -18.90 6.74
CA SER A 53 3.34 -20.24 7.31
C SER A 53 1.95 -20.33 7.95
N GLY A 54 1.54 -19.31 8.70
CA GLY A 54 0.21 -19.22 9.30
C GLY A 54 -0.91 -19.18 8.26
N LEU A 55 -0.74 -18.42 7.18
CA LEU A 55 -1.68 -18.37 6.06
C LEU A 55 -1.82 -19.73 5.37
N LEU A 56 -0.71 -20.39 5.05
CA LEU A 56 -0.69 -21.67 4.34
C LEU A 56 -1.22 -22.83 5.19
N SER A 57 -1.06 -22.75 6.52
CA SER A 57 -1.62 -23.72 7.46
C SER A 57 -3.11 -23.49 7.78
N GLY A 58 -3.72 -22.44 7.22
CA GLY A 58 -5.14 -22.15 7.41
C GLY A 58 -5.49 -21.59 8.78
N LYS A 59 -4.52 -20.98 9.49
CA LYS A 59 -4.79 -20.31 10.77
C LYS A 59 -5.70 -19.09 10.57
N SER A 60 -6.45 -18.72 11.60
CA SER A 60 -7.25 -17.49 11.58
C SER A 60 -6.34 -16.26 11.60
N ALA A 61 -6.81 -15.15 11.03
CA ALA A 61 -6.08 -13.89 11.04
C ALA A 61 -5.66 -13.49 12.46
N THR A 62 -6.56 -13.59 13.45
CA THR A 62 -6.25 -13.27 14.86
C THR A 62 -5.02 -14.01 15.39
N VAL A 63 -4.90 -15.31 15.09
CA VAL A 63 -3.77 -16.14 15.52
C VAL A 63 -2.49 -15.73 14.79
N ILE A 64 -2.56 -15.53 13.47
CA ILE A 64 -1.41 -15.12 12.66
C ILE A 64 -0.85 -13.78 13.17
N TRP A 65 -1.72 -12.82 13.46
CA TRP A 65 -1.34 -11.52 13.97
C TRP A 65 -0.66 -11.61 15.34
N GLN A 66 -1.23 -12.41 16.23
CA GLN A 66 -0.67 -12.61 17.56
C GLN A 66 0.71 -13.26 17.50
N GLU A 67 0.88 -14.27 16.64
CA GLU A 67 2.17 -14.96 16.47
C GLU A 67 3.21 -14.08 15.76
N ALA A 68 2.83 -13.37 14.70
CA ALA A 68 3.77 -12.63 13.85
C ALA A 68 4.18 -11.25 14.41
N ALA A 69 3.30 -10.58 15.14
CA ALA A 69 3.57 -9.25 15.72
C ALA A 69 3.80 -9.29 17.25
N GLY A 70 3.47 -10.41 17.90
CA GLY A 70 3.55 -10.57 19.36
C GLY A 70 2.53 -9.73 20.14
N ARG A 71 1.46 -9.26 19.48
CA ARG A 71 0.45 -8.34 20.07
C ARG A 71 -0.94 -8.70 19.58
N GLU A 72 -1.95 -8.24 20.31
CA GLU A 72 -3.35 -8.38 19.89
C GLU A 72 -3.57 -7.75 18.51
N SER A 73 -4.41 -8.38 17.70
CA SER A 73 -4.63 -8.03 16.29
C SER A 73 -5.06 -6.57 16.13
N LEU A 74 -4.17 -5.74 15.57
CA LEU A 74 -4.49 -4.37 15.18
C LEU A 74 -5.27 -4.43 13.87
N HIS A 75 -6.57 -4.16 13.93
CA HIS A 75 -7.41 -4.13 12.74
C HIS A 75 -7.25 -2.79 11.99
N GLY A 76 -7.45 -2.82 10.67
CA GLY A 76 -7.52 -1.60 9.84
C GLY A 76 -6.16 -0.96 9.55
N HIS A 77 -6.05 0.35 9.75
CA HIS A 77 -4.89 1.18 9.39
C HIS A 77 -3.74 1.11 10.42
N TRP A 78 -3.40 -0.10 10.88
CA TRP A 78 -2.37 -0.36 11.89
C TRP A 78 -1.03 0.34 11.58
N TYR A 79 -0.69 0.44 10.30
CA TYR A 79 0.55 1.04 9.81
C TYR A 79 0.68 2.52 10.18
N LEU A 80 -0.42 3.25 10.37
CA LEU A 80 -0.39 4.65 10.80
C LEU A 80 0.16 4.83 12.21
N HIS A 81 -0.01 3.83 13.07
CA HIS A 81 0.52 3.84 14.44
C HIS A 81 1.93 3.26 14.54
N GLN A 82 2.45 2.65 13.47
CA GLN A 82 3.70 1.90 13.45
C GLN A 82 4.65 2.38 12.34
N LEU A 83 4.63 3.67 11.98
CA LEU A 83 5.44 4.24 10.90
C LEU A 83 6.97 4.13 11.11
N SER A 84 7.42 3.73 12.30
CA SER A 84 8.83 3.43 12.58
C SER A 84 9.31 2.08 12.02
N TYR A 85 8.39 1.25 11.52
CA TYR A 85 8.69 -0.03 10.89
C TYR A 85 8.61 0.08 9.36
N SER A 86 9.53 -0.60 8.68
CA SER A 86 9.71 -0.55 7.22
C SER A 86 8.51 -1.10 6.45
N ASP A 87 7.92 -2.19 6.93
CA ASP A 87 6.71 -2.81 6.40
C ASP A 87 5.47 -1.91 6.59
N ALA A 88 5.40 -1.16 7.70
CA ALA A 88 4.36 -0.14 7.90
C ALA A 88 4.48 1.03 6.90
N ILE A 89 5.70 1.49 6.61
CA ILE A 89 5.94 2.52 5.58
C ILE A 89 5.54 1.99 4.20
N ALA A 90 5.91 0.74 3.89
CA ALA A 90 5.50 0.11 2.63
C ALA A 90 3.97 0.03 2.52
N MET A 91 3.30 -0.37 3.59
CA MET A 91 1.83 -0.48 3.65
C MET A 91 1.13 0.88 3.56
N LEU A 92 1.72 1.94 4.11
CA LEU A 92 1.25 3.32 3.91
C LEU A 92 1.25 3.70 2.42
N GLY A 93 2.34 3.40 1.71
CA GLY A 93 2.46 3.65 0.27
C GLY A 93 1.36 2.93 -0.52
N ILE A 94 1.13 1.64 -0.22
CA ILE A 94 0.04 0.86 -0.81
C ILE A 94 -1.32 1.50 -0.51
N GLY A 95 -1.56 1.91 0.75
CA GLY A 95 -2.79 2.58 1.16
C GLY A 95 -3.06 3.86 0.34
N ILE A 96 -2.04 4.69 0.12
CA ILE A 96 -2.15 5.92 -0.70
C ILE A 96 -2.45 5.59 -2.16
N CYS A 97 -1.82 4.55 -2.72
CA CYS A 97 -2.15 4.07 -4.07
C CYS A 97 -3.61 3.59 -4.17
N CYS A 98 -4.11 2.86 -3.17
CA CYS A 98 -5.51 2.44 -3.14
C CYS A 98 -6.47 3.65 -3.07
N LEU A 99 -6.11 4.71 -2.35
CA LEU A 99 -6.90 5.95 -2.33
C LEU A 99 -6.97 6.61 -3.70
N SER A 100 -5.87 6.60 -4.48
CA SER A 100 -5.90 7.13 -5.86
C SER A 100 -6.89 6.39 -6.75
N ALA A 101 -7.09 5.08 -6.55
CA ALA A 101 -8.08 4.29 -7.27
C ALA A 101 -9.52 4.63 -6.85
N VAL A 102 -9.76 4.92 -5.57
CA VAL A 102 -11.10 5.31 -5.07
C VAL A 102 -11.48 6.72 -5.50
N VAL A 103 -10.54 7.66 -5.45
CA VAL A 103 -10.74 8.97 -6.08
C VAL A 103 -11.02 8.77 -7.57
N GLY A 104 -10.37 7.77 -8.18
CA GLY A 104 -10.47 7.23 -9.55
C GLY A 104 -11.82 6.66 -10.04
N VAL A 105 -12.82 6.50 -9.16
CA VAL A 105 -14.16 5.98 -9.50
C VAL A 105 -15.24 7.04 -9.36
#